data_AF-A0A0G9MN52-F1
#
_entry.id   AF-A0A0G9MN52-F1
#
_cell.length_a   1.000
_cell.length_b   1.000
_cell.length_c   1.000
_cell.angle_alpha   90.00
_cell.angle_beta   90.00
_cell.angle_gamma   90.00
#
_symmetry.space_group_name_H-M   'P 1'
#
loop_
_entity.id
_entity.type
_entity.pdbx_description
1 polymer ?
#
loop_
_entity_poly.entity_id
_entity_poly.type
_entity_poly.pdbx_seq_one_letter_code
_entity_poly.pdbx_strand_id
1 'polypeptide(L)'
;MKKATCLTLSALLIAGCAQKAALEPAPGETLPPPPYGATQPLDADQLLELDPQAAPERSIELRRESEEREDDPFDLPPEDPDDN
;
A
#
# COMPACT_ATOMS: atom_id res chain seq x y z
N MET A 1 22.59 -40.28 -10.33
CA MET A 1 23.04 -39.68 -9.05
C MET A 1 23.40 -38.21 -9.19
N LYS A 2 24.38 -37.82 -10.02
CA LYS A 2 24.81 -36.41 -10.20
C LYS A 2 23.68 -35.41 -10.55
N LYS A 3 22.70 -35.83 -11.38
CA LYS A 3 21.55 -35.00 -11.75
C LYS A 3 20.61 -34.71 -10.57
N ALA A 4 20.39 -35.70 -9.70
CA ALA A 4 19.59 -35.54 -8.49
C ALA A 4 20.27 -34.58 -7.51
N THR A 5 21.59 -34.70 -7.33
CA THR A 5 22.39 -33.80 -6.49
C THR A 5 22.36 -32.35 -6.99
N CYS A 6 22.39 -32.13 -8.31
CA CYS A 6 22.34 -30.78 -8.90
C CYS A 6 20.96 -30.13 -8.73
N LEU A 7 19.89 -30.92 -8.84
CA LEU A 7 18.51 -30.46 -8.64
C LEU A 7 18.25 -30.06 -7.19
N THR A 8 18.70 -30.88 -6.22
CA THR A 8 18.56 -30.57 -4.79
C THR A 8 19.35 -29.33 -4.38
N LEU A 9 20.55 -29.14 -4.95
CA LEU A 9 21.38 -27.96 -4.65
C LEU A 9 20.74 -26.67 -5.19
N SER A 10 20.16 -26.74 -6.40
CA SER A 10 19.44 -25.62 -6.99
C SER A 10 18.20 -25.24 -6.17
N ALA A 11 17.44 -26.22 -5.68
CA ALA A 11 16.27 -25.97 -4.84
C ALA A 11 16.63 -25.28 -3.51
N LEU A 12 17.78 -25.61 -2.89
CA LEU A 12 18.24 -24.96 -1.67
C LEU A 12 18.61 -23.49 -1.87
N LEU A 13 19.18 -23.15 -3.04
CA LEU A 13 19.62 -21.78 -3.35
C LEU A 13 18.46 -20.78 -3.49
N ILE A 14 17.27 -21.23 -3.89
CA ILE A 14 16.08 -20.38 -4.08
C ILE A 14 15.13 -20.39 -2.87
N ALA A 15 15.40 -21.22 -1.85
CA ALA A 15 14.53 -21.34 -0.68
C ALA A 15 14.49 -20.09 0.23
N GLY A 16 15.37 -19.10 0.00
CA GLY A 16 15.42 -17.86 0.78
C GLY A 16 14.52 -16.72 0.26
N CYS A 17 14.00 -16.82 -0.96
CA CYS A 17 13.13 -15.77 -1.50
C CYS A 17 11.72 -15.87 -0.87
N ALA A 18 11.23 -14.76 -0.31
CA ALA A 18 9.94 -14.62 0.38
C ALA A 18 9.84 -15.18 1.82
N GLN A 19 10.96 -15.29 2.54
CA GLN A 19 10.90 -15.55 3.98
C GLN A 19 10.15 -14.42 4.70
N LYS A 20 9.13 -14.77 5.49
CA LYS A 20 8.44 -13.86 6.42
C LYS A 20 8.92 -14.14 7.83
N ALA A 21 9.38 -13.11 8.52
CA ALA A 21 9.75 -13.16 9.93
C ALA A 21 9.19 -11.92 10.62
N ALA A 22 9.14 -11.94 11.95
CA ALA A 22 8.81 -10.74 12.72
C ALA A 22 9.83 -9.64 12.42
N LEU A 23 9.36 -8.41 12.29
CA LEU A 23 10.22 -7.24 12.11
C LEU A 23 10.75 -6.79 13.45
N GLU A 24 12.06 -6.51 13.48
CA GLU A 24 12.76 -5.98 14.64
C GLU A 24 13.50 -4.70 14.23
N PRO A 25 13.71 -3.75 15.16
CA PRO A 25 14.57 -2.59 14.90
C PRO A 25 15.98 -3.01 14.48
N ALA A 26 16.66 -2.14 13.75
CA ALA A 26 18.07 -2.36 13.43
C ALA A 26 18.90 -2.48 14.74
N PRO A 27 20.03 -3.20 14.71
CA PRO A 27 20.87 -3.34 15.90
C PRO A 27 21.28 -1.99 16.48
N GLY A 28 20.95 -1.75 17.75
CA GLY A 28 21.24 -0.49 18.45
C GLY A 28 20.15 0.58 18.34
N GLU A 29 19.13 0.35 17.52
CA GLU A 29 17.95 1.21 17.42
C GLU A 29 16.82 0.76 18.35
N THR A 30 15.90 1.67 18.62
CA THR A 30 14.70 1.40 19.41
C THR A 30 13.45 1.77 18.64
N LEU A 31 12.29 1.30 19.09
CA LEU A 31 11.02 1.69 18.50
C LEU A 31 10.80 3.21 18.65
N PRO A 32 10.03 3.83 17.74
CA PRO A 32 9.62 5.22 17.88
C PRO A 32 8.99 5.50 19.25
N PRO A 33 9.11 6.72 19.79
CA PRO A 33 8.45 7.09 21.03
C PRO A 33 6.93 6.93 20.93
N PRO A 34 6.24 6.75 22.07
CA PRO A 34 4.78 6.63 22.08
C PRO A 34 4.12 7.86 21.42
N PRO A 35 3.06 7.65 20.62
CA PRO A 35 2.25 8.75 20.11
C PRO A 35 1.56 9.50 21.25
N TYR A 36 1.09 10.71 20.97
CA TYR A 36 0.43 11.54 21.97
C TYR A 36 -0.74 10.81 22.65
N GLY A 37 -0.73 10.76 23.97
CA GLY A 37 -1.76 10.09 24.78
C GLY A 37 -1.53 8.59 25.00
N ALA A 38 -0.57 7.96 24.34
CA ALA A 38 -0.18 6.58 24.62
C ALA A 38 0.85 6.52 25.75
N THR A 39 0.74 5.51 26.62
CA THR A 39 1.68 5.29 27.73
C THR A 39 2.88 4.44 27.34
N GLN A 40 2.84 3.76 26.19
CA GLN A 40 3.86 2.84 25.71
C GLN A 40 4.05 2.97 24.18
N PRO A 41 5.27 2.70 23.66
CA PRO A 41 5.51 2.61 22.22
C PRO A 41 4.58 1.62 21.53
N LEU A 42 4.26 1.87 20.26
CA LEU A 42 3.54 0.92 19.40
C LEU A 42 4.44 -0.26 19.04
N ASP A 43 3.85 -1.44 18.86
CA ASP A 43 4.59 -2.61 18.35
C ASP A 43 4.77 -2.58 16.83
N ALA A 44 5.47 -3.57 16.29
CA ALA A 44 5.78 -3.64 14.86
C ALA A 44 4.53 -3.74 13.97
N ASP A 45 3.49 -4.46 14.40
CA ASP A 45 2.27 -4.63 13.61
C ASP A 45 1.46 -3.33 13.57
N GLN A 46 1.36 -2.64 14.72
CA GLN A 46 0.70 -1.34 14.84
C GLN A 46 1.41 -0.24 14.04
N LEU A 47 2.75 -0.26 13.96
CA LEU A 47 3.52 0.71 13.18
C LEU A 47 3.41 0.49 11.66
N LEU A 48 3.04 -0.71 11.23
CA LEU A 48 2.81 -1.05 9.82
C LEU A 48 1.36 -0.85 9.39
N GLU A 49 0.46 -0.58 10.33
CA GLU A 49 -0.93 -0.29 10.03
C GLU A 49 -1.01 1.05 9.27
N LEU A 50 -1.78 1.04 8.17
CA LEU A 50 -1.96 2.24 7.35
C LEU A 50 -2.99 3.15 8.02
N ASP A 51 -2.70 4.46 8.01
CA ASP A 51 -3.70 5.44 8.38
C ASP A 51 -4.95 5.32 7.49
N PRO A 52 -6.16 5.59 8.00
CA PRO A 52 -7.39 5.53 7.21
C PRO A 52 -7.37 6.43 5.96
N GLN A 53 -6.60 7.53 6.01
CA GLN A 53 -6.43 8.45 4.89
C GLN A 53 -5.42 7.95 3.84
N ALA A 54 -4.52 7.05 4.23
CA ALA A 54 -3.52 6.48 3.32
C ALA A 54 -4.12 5.39 2.42
N ALA A 55 -5.15 4.68 2.90
CA ALA A 55 -5.88 3.68 2.14
C ALA A 55 -7.39 3.76 2.43
N PRO A 56 -8.07 4.83 1.97
CA PRO A 56 -9.48 5.01 2.22
C PRO A 56 -10.30 3.91 1.56
N GLU A 57 -11.34 3.47 2.26
CA GLU A 57 -12.27 2.49 1.72
C GLU A 57 -12.96 3.07 0.48
N ARG A 58 -12.85 2.34 -0.63
CA ARG A 58 -13.51 2.71 -1.88
C ARG A 58 -14.89 2.07 -1.89
N SER A 59 -15.91 2.82 -2.31
CA SER A 59 -17.22 2.21 -2.57
C SER A 59 -17.05 1.08 -3.59
N ILE A 60 -17.43 -0.13 -3.15
CA ILE A 60 -17.45 -1.34 -3.99
C ILE A 60 -18.79 -1.49 -4.72
N GLU A 61 -19.50 -0.38 -4.95
CA GLU A 61 -20.74 -0.43 -5.73
C GLU A 61 -20.39 -0.95 -7.12
N LEU A 62 -20.77 -2.21 -7.38
CA LEU A 62 -20.55 -2.87 -8.65
C LEU A 62 -21.42 -2.17 -9.68
N ARG A 63 -20.87 -1.15 -10.33
CA ARG A 63 -21.45 -0.59 -11.53
C ARG A 63 -21.44 -1.68 -12.59
N ARG A 64 -22.61 -2.28 -12.84
CA ARG A 64 -22.77 -3.44 -13.75
C ARG A 64 -22.57 -3.06 -15.21
N GLU A 65 -22.81 -1.80 -15.53
CA GLU A 65 -22.71 -1.23 -16.87
C GLU A 65 -22.32 0.24 -16.79
N SER A 66 -21.65 0.75 -17.82
CA SER A 66 -21.33 2.18 -17.90
C SER A 66 -22.60 2.98 -18.17
N GLU A 67 -22.81 4.04 -17.40
CA GLU A 67 -23.87 5.04 -17.62
C GLU A 67 -23.29 6.23 -18.40
N GLU A 68 -24.10 6.82 -19.29
CA GLU A 68 -23.79 8.10 -19.93
C GLU A 68 -23.67 9.18 -18.83
N ARG A 69 -22.64 10.03 -18.90
CA ARG A 69 -22.54 11.15 -17.95
C ARG A 69 -23.47 12.27 -18.40
N GLU A 70 -24.08 12.96 -17.45
CA GLU A 70 -24.76 14.22 -17.75
C GLU A 70 -23.76 15.24 -18.30
N ASP A 71 -24.23 16.10 -19.20
CA ASP A 71 -23.46 17.23 -19.69
C ASP A 71 -23.02 18.11 -18.50
N ASP A 72 -21.75 18.52 -18.49
CA ASP A 72 -21.20 19.32 -17.40
C ASP A 72 -21.83 20.73 -17.44
N PRO A 73 -22.60 21.14 -16.42
CA PRO A 73 -23.24 22.45 -16.40
C PRO A 73 -22.24 23.61 -16.34
N PHE A 74 -20.96 23.32 -16.10
CA PHE A 74 -19.86 24.27 -16.04
C PHE A 74 -18.90 24.16 -17.23
N ASP A 75 -19.22 23.38 -18.27
CA ASP A 75 -18.51 23.40 -19.55
C ASP A 75 -18.90 24.67 -20.34
N LEU A 76 -18.53 25.81 -19.76
CA LEU A 76 -18.77 27.13 -20.33
C LEU A 76 -17.71 27.40 -21.42
N PRO A 77 -18.11 27.99 -22.56
CA PRO A 77 -17.13 28.44 -23.55
C PRO A 77 -16.20 29.50 -22.94
N PRO A 78 -14.98 29.66 -23.47
CA PRO A 78 -14.10 30.77 -23.07
C PRO A 78 -14.80 32.11 -23.30
N GLU A 79 -14.47 33.10 -22.47
CA GLU A 79 -15.00 34.47 -22.60
C GLU A 79 -14.69 35.01 -23.99
N ASP A 80 -15.69 35.62 -24.64
CA ASP A 80 -15.49 36.28 -25.93
C ASP A 80 -14.54 37.47 -25.71
N PRO A 81 -13.42 37.56 -26.44
CA PRO A 81 -12.44 38.63 -26.25
C PRO A 81 -12.99 40.02 -26.60
N ASP A 82 -14.17 40.08 -27.23
CA ASP A 82 -14.84 41.29 -27.70
C ASP A 82 -16.00 41.74 -26.77
N ASP A 83 -16.26 41.03 -25.66
CA ASP A 83 -17.33 41.37 -24.70
C ASP A 83 -16.77 42.32 -23.60
N ASN A 84 -16.61 43.61 -23.93
CA ASN A 84 -16.36 44.73 -23.00
C ASN A 84 -17.01 46.04 -23.49
#